data_AF-A0A2E1ZSP6-F1
#
_entry.id   AF-A0A2E1ZSP6-F1
#
_cell.length_a   1.000
_cell.length_b   1.000
_cell.length_c   1.000
_cell.angle_alpha   90.00
_cell.angle_beta   90.00
_cell.angle_gamma   90.00
#
_symmetry.space_group_name_H-M   'P 1'
#
loop_
_entity.id
_entity.type
_entity.pdbx_description
1 polymer ?
#
loop_
_entity_poly.entity_id
_entity_poly.type
_entity_poly.pdbx_seq_one_letter_code
_entity_poly.pdbx_strand_id
1 'polypeptide(L)'
;MIKLIIHIALFSCLLADLPNDVRWVQDSEEYRQICKSTFNSAYNKIKKIINQKEYKSLSYSAVRSAIDNQNSMNILNMVCSKNKCLGSYGDDGQDFQIEFKSISNSFIQSIKRSHIDYRYVKNIEKYISKNSNHAIIVDLDETILDNSEYQVILNKEGKKFNQKSWSNWVKKEEAKLVPGAKKFIKRMRNLGIQIIFISNRMDSNLLPTINNLKNLNIFSKKDIYLLRLDKADRKTVRRKEVFTQSGRMKNYPRFNVVAFLGDAYGDFPKNNDNYSWNLHYHIFPNPMYGKW
;
A
#
# COMPACT_ATOMS: atom_id res chain seq x y z
N MET A 1 -9.09 54.21 8.76
CA MET A 1 -8.03 53.43 9.45
C MET A 1 -8.54 52.67 10.67
N ILE A 2 -9.24 53.30 11.63
CA ILE A 2 -9.73 52.63 12.85
C ILE A 2 -10.70 51.45 12.56
N LYS A 3 -11.63 51.58 11.61
CA LYS A 3 -12.53 50.48 11.20
C LYS A 3 -11.83 49.28 10.54
N LEU A 4 -10.68 49.49 9.89
CA LEU A 4 -9.90 48.44 9.23
C LEU A 4 -9.06 47.66 10.26
N ILE A 5 -8.51 48.37 11.26
CA ILE A 5 -7.78 47.78 12.38
C ILE A 5 -8.71 46.95 13.28
N ILE A 6 -9.95 47.41 13.50
CA ILE A 6 -10.97 46.66 14.25
C ILE A 6 -11.39 45.37 13.51
N HIS A 7 -11.46 45.35 12.18
CA HIS A 7 -11.76 44.13 11.42
C HIS A 7 -10.60 43.13 11.44
N ILE A 8 -9.35 43.60 11.39
CA ILE A 8 -8.16 42.73 11.50
C ILE A 8 -8.06 42.15 12.93
N ALA A 9 -8.36 42.96 13.96
CA ALA A 9 -8.37 42.51 15.35
C ALA A 9 -9.53 41.54 15.67
N LEU A 10 -10.72 41.73 15.08
CA LEU A 10 -11.86 40.82 15.24
C LEU A 10 -11.63 39.49 14.50
N PHE A 11 -10.93 39.48 13.37
CA PHE A 11 -10.57 38.25 12.67
C PHE A 11 -9.48 37.45 13.41
N SER A 12 -8.55 38.15 14.09
CA SER A 12 -7.58 37.49 14.97
C SER A 12 -8.16 36.99 16.29
N CYS A 13 -9.27 37.57 16.78
CA CYS A 13 -9.91 37.15 18.04
C CYS A 13 -10.96 36.03 17.90
N LEU A 14 -11.37 35.68 16.68
CA LEU A 14 -12.34 34.59 16.43
C LEU A 14 -11.69 33.21 16.25
N LEU A 15 -10.37 33.15 16.29
CA LEU A 15 -9.60 31.92 16.43
C LEU A 15 -9.13 31.84 17.88
N ALA A 16 -9.81 31.06 18.71
CA ALA A 16 -9.10 30.48 19.85
C ALA A 16 -7.86 29.79 19.27
N ASP A 17 -6.66 30.26 19.64
CA ASP A 17 -5.41 29.76 19.07
C ASP A 17 -5.41 28.24 19.10
N LEU A 18 -5.40 27.61 17.92
CA LEU A 18 -5.37 26.16 17.83
C LEU A 18 -4.15 25.65 18.60
N PRO A 19 -4.28 24.51 19.30
CA PRO A 19 -3.14 23.81 19.86
C PRO A 19 -1.99 23.67 18.85
N ASN A 20 -0.75 23.80 19.33
CA ASN A 20 0.44 23.88 18.46
C ASN A 20 0.59 22.65 17.55
N ASP A 21 0.22 21.47 18.04
CA ASP A 21 0.18 20.20 17.32
C ASP A 21 -0.84 20.22 16.16
N VAL A 22 -2.06 20.71 16.40
CA VAL A 22 -3.09 20.86 15.36
C VAL A 22 -2.67 21.89 14.31
N ARG A 23 -2.13 23.04 14.76
CA ARG A 23 -1.61 24.08 13.86
C ARG A 23 -0.43 23.57 13.02
N TRP A 24 0.46 22.78 13.62
CA TRP A 24 1.59 22.19 12.90
C TRP A 24 1.10 21.22 11.80
N VAL A 25 0.10 20.38 12.06
CA VAL A 25 -0.45 19.48 11.03
C VAL A 25 -1.18 20.25 9.91
N GLN A 26 -1.99 21.25 10.26
CA GLN A 26 -2.78 22.02 9.27
C GLN A 26 -1.91 22.92 8.39
N ASP A 27 -0.98 23.65 9.00
CA ASP A 27 -0.39 24.83 8.35
C ASP A 27 1.08 24.65 7.98
N SER A 28 1.83 23.79 8.69
CA SER A 28 3.28 23.71 8.52
C SER A 28 3.69 23.07 7.20
N GLU A 29 4.76 23.57 6.58
CA GLU A 29 5.35 22.92 5.42
C GLU A 29 6.16 21.68 5.85
N GLU A 30 6.67 21.68 7.08
CA GLU A 30 7.39 20.60 7.72
C GLU A 30 6.55 19.32 7.74
N TYR A 31 5.32 19.36 8.26
CA TYR A 31 4.40 18.21 8.23
C TYR A 31 4.19 17.72 6.80
N ARG A 32 3.92 18.65 5.87
CA ARG A 32 3.69 18.31 4.45
C ARG A 32 4.90 17.61 3.82
N GLN A 33 6.12 18.06 4.12
CA GLN A 33 7.34 17.47 3.58
C GLN A 33 7.67 16.13 4.24
N ILE A 34 7.44 15.97 5.54
CA ILE A 34 7.60 14.69 6.24
C ILE A 34 6.67 13.64 5.63
N CYS A 35 5.37 13.93 5.48
CA CYS A 35 4.42 13.00 4.86
C CYS A 35 4.82 12.61 3.43
N LYS A 36 5.17 13.59 2.58
CA LYS A 36 5.64 13.34 1.21
C LYS A 36 6.91 12.48 1.20
N SER A 37 7.86 12.75 2.09
CA SER A 37 9.12 12.01 2.22
C SER A 37 8.87 10.57 2.67
N THR A 38 8.02 10.36 3.68
CA THR A 38 7.62 9.03 4.16
C THR A 38 7.01 8.21 3.03
N PHE A 39 6.09 8.77 2.24
CA PHE A 39 5.52 8.08 1.08
C PHE A 39 6.54 7.78 -0.02
N ASN A 40 7.47 8.69 -0.30
CA ASN A 40 8.51 8.47 -1.31
C ASN A 40 9.49 7.37 -0.85
N SER A 41 9.88 7.39 0.42
CA SER A 41 10.70 6.35 1.05
C SER A 41 10.01 4.99 0.99
N ALA A 42 8.73 4.92 1.35
CA ALA A 42 7.90 3.72 1.23
C ALA A 42 7.87 3.20 -0.20
N TYR A 43 7.54 4.05 -1.16
CA TYR A 43 7.52 3.67 -2.58
C TYR A 43 8.87 3.09 -3.04
N ASN A 44 9.98 3.73 -2.71
CA ASN A 44 11.31 3.30 -3.15
C ASN A 44 11.70 1.95 -2.52
N LYS A 45 11.46 1.75 -1.23
CA LYS A 45 11.74 0.47 -0.55
C LYS A 45 10.87 -0.64 -1.13
N ILE A 46 9.56 -0.42 -1.23
CA ILE A 46 8.61 -1.39 -1.80
C ILE A 46 9.02 -1.76 -3.24
N LYS A 47 9.33 -0.77 -4.07
CA LYS A 47 9.78 -1.00 -5.45
C LYS A 47 11.06 -1.86 -5.49
N LYS A 48 12.00 -1.65 -4.56
CA LYS A 48 13.21 -2.46 -4.47
C LYS A 48 12.87 -3.91 -4.14
N ILE A 49 12.02 -4.16 -3.14
CA ILE A 49 11.62 -5.50 -2.70
C ILE A 49 10.96 -6.29 -3.82
N ILE A 50 9.99 -5.71 -4.52
CA ILE A 50 9.27 -6.43 -5.58
C ILE A 50 10.16 -6.73 -6.79
N ASN A 51 11.23 -5.97 -6.98
CA ASN A 51 12.22 -6.18 -8.03
C ASN A 51 13.38 -7.10 -7.59
N GLN A 52 13.45 -7.48 -6.32
CA GLN A 52 14.51 -8.30 -5.73
C GLN A 52 14.24 -9.80 -5.78
N LYS A 53 13.23 -10.27 -6.54
CA LYS A 53 13.05 -11.72 -6.73
C LYS A 53 14.32 -12.28 -7.35
N GLU A 54 15.06 -13.09 -6.59
CA GLU A 54 16.34 -13.63 -7.04
C GLU A 54 16.08 -14.73 -8.06
N TYR A 55 16.38 -14.39 -9.31
CA TYR A 55 16.41 -15.35 -10.39
C TYR A 55 17.84 -15.82 -10.59
N LYS A 56 18.07 -17.13 -10.59
CA LYS A 56 19.36 -17.67 -11.03
C LYS A 56 19.62 -17.24 -12.47
N SER A 57 20.69 -16.49 -12.70
CA SER A 57 21.05 -16.07 -14.06
C SER A 57 21.66 -17.24 -14.81
N LEU A 58 21.10 -17.57 -15.98
CA LEU A 58 21.61 -18.61 -16.86
C LEU A 58 22.04 -18.02 -18.20
N SER A 59 22.93 -18.73 -18.89
CA SER A 59 23.28 -18.37 -20.26
C SER A 59 22.17 -18.78 -21.22
N TYR A 60 21.97 -17.97 -22.27
CA TYR A 60 21.05 -18.29 -23.36
C TYR A 60 21.36 -19.67 -23.99
N SER A 61 22.64 -20.00 -24.17
CA SER A 61 23.07 -21.28 -24.73
C SER A 61 22.70 -22.47 -23.85
N ALA A 62 22.84 -22.36 -22.52
CA ALA A 62 22.48 -23.43 -21.60
C ALA A 62 20.99 -23.75 -21.67
N VAL A 63 20.13 -22.72 -21.62
CA VAL A 63 18.68 -22.92 -21.72
C VAL A 63 18.27 -23.40 -23.11
N ARG A 64 18.92 -22.90 -24.17
CA ARG A 64 18.67 -23.36 -25.54
C ARG A 64 18.95 -24.85 -25.69
N SER A 65 20.11 -25.31 -25.23
CA SER A 65 20.48 -26.74 -25.28
C SER A 65 19.53 -27.60 -24.46
N ALA A 66 19.09 -27.13 -23.28
CA ALA A 66 18.12 -27.86 -22.47
C ALA A 66 16.77 -28.03 -23.16
N ILE A 67 16.28 -27.00 -23.86
CA ILE A 67 15.02 -27.06 -24.62
C ILE A 67 15.15 -27.98 -25.84
N ASP A 68 16.25 -27.87 -26.60
CA ASP A 68 16.41 -28.60 -27.86
C ASP A 68 16.69 -30.11 -27.64
N ASN A 69 17.38 -30.49 -26.56
CA ASN A 69 17.77 -31.89 -26.30
C ASN A 69 16.73 -32.71 -25.50
N GLN A 70 15.59 -32.12 -25.12
CA GLN A 70 14.55 -32.74 -24.27
C GLN A 70 15.09 -33.39 -22.97
N ASN A 71 16.28 -33.00 -22.51
CA ASN A 71 16.96 -33.67 -21.41
C ASN A 71 17.44 -32.66 -20.35
N SER A 72 17.21 -33.04 -19.09
CA SER A 72 17.83 -32.57 -17.85
C SER A 72 17.54 -31.17 -17.28
N MET A 73 16.47 -30.49 -17.69
CA MET A 73 15.91 -29.40 -16.88
C MET A 73 14.41 -29.44 -17.06
N ASN A 74 13.68 -29.84 -16.02
CA ASN A 74 12.23 -29.85 -15.97
C ASN A 74 11.69 -28.40 -16.00
N ILE A 75 11.93 -27.64 -17.08
CA ILE A 75 11.60 -26.22 -17.16
C ILE A 75 10.08 -26.10 -17.27
N LEU A 76 9.51 -25.30 -16.38
CA LEU A 76 8.08 -25.02 -16.33
C LEU A 76 7.84 -23.52 -16.56
N ASN A 77 6.70 -23.21 -17.17
CA ASN A 77 6.09 -21.87 -17.21
C ASN A 77 7.05 -20.74 -17.63
N MET A 78 7.53 -20.78 -18.88
CA MET A 78 8.39 -19.73 -19.42
C MET A 78 7.61 -18.47 -19.79
N VAL A 79 8.09 -17.33 -19.28
CA VAL A 79 7.55 -16.01 -19.64
C VAL A 79 8.66 -15.17 -20.24
N CYS A 80 8.44 -14.72 -21.47
CA CYS A 80 9.44 -13.99 -22.25
C CYS A 80 8.99 -12.60 -22.62
N SER A 81 9.96 -11.70 -22.76
CA SER A 81 9.83 -10.37 -23.35
C SER A 81 10.86 -10.20 -24.47
N LYS A 82 11.02 -8.99 -25.00
CA LYS A 82 11.96 -8.73 -26.10
C LYS A 82 13.39 -9.16 -25.79
N ASN A 83 13.86 -8.98 -24.55
CA ASN A 83 15.28 -9.10 -24.17
C ASN A 83 15.51 -9.99 -22.94
N LYS A 84 14.46 -10.62 -22.40
CA LYS A 84 14.54 -11.40 -21.17
C LYS A 84 13.49 -12.48 -21.13
N CYS A 85 13.83 -13.65 -20.61
CA CYS A 85 12.83 -14.66 -20.19
C CYS A 85 13.07 -15.07 -18.74
N LEU A 86 11.99 -15.51 -18.11
CA LEU A 86 11.95 -16.11 -16.79
C LEU A 86 11.36 -17.51 -16.93
N GLY A 87 11.77 -18.42 -16.06
CA GLY A 87 11.19 -19.75 -15.94
C GLY A 87 11.50 -20.34 -14.57
N SER A 88 11.00 -21.53 -14.31
CA SER A 88 11.23 -22.26 -13.07
C SER A 88 11.63 -23.70 -13.38
N TYR A 89 12.43 -24.33 -12.52
CA TYR A 89 12.67 -25.77 -12.60
C TYR A 89 11.60 -26.55 -11.81
N GLY A 90 11.18 -27.70 -12.33
CA GLY A 90 10.13 -28.54 -11.76
C GLY A 90 10.58 -29.41 -10.60
N ASP A 91 11.90 -29.57 -10.41
CA ASP A 91 12.45 -30.50 -9.41
C ASP A 91 12.67 -29.81 -8.05
N ASP A 92 13.03 -28.52 -8.03
CA ASP A 92 13.26 -27.72 -6.81
C ASP A 92 12.45 -26.40 -6.77
N GLY A 93 11.72 -26.05 -7.82
CA GLY A 93 10.98 -24.80 -7.93
C GLY A 93 11.86 -23.56 -8.05
N GLN A 94 13.17 -23.70 -8.31
CA GLN A 94 14.09 -22.57 -8.41
C GLN A 94 13.79 -21.75 -9.67
N ASP A 95 13.53 -20.46 -9.47
CA ASP A 95 13.31 -19.52 -10.54
C ASP A 95 14.63 -19.10 -11.18
N PHE A 96 14.65 -19.04 -12.51
CA PHE A 96 15.80 -18.58 -13.29
C PHE A 96 15.43 -17.47 -14.27
N GLN A 97 16.43 -16.72 -14.68
CA GLN A 97 16.31 -15.72 -15.73
C GLN A 97 17.38 -15.92 -16.81
N ILE A 98 17.01 -15.59 -18.03
CA ILE A 98 17.93 -15.43 -19.15
C ILE A 98 17.77 -14.04 -19.75
N GLU A 99 18.89 -13.38 -20.00
CA GLU A 99 18.93 -12.08 -20.66
C GLU A 99 19.67 -12.21 -22.00
N PHE A 100 19.18 -11.51 -23.02
CA PHE A 100 19.71 -11.55 -24.38
C PHE A 100 19.37 -10.25 -25.13
N LYS A 101 20.10 -9.92 -26.21
CA LYS A 101 19.88 -8.67 -26.98
C LYS A 101 18.47 -8.58 -27.56
N SER A 102 17.99 -9.67 -28.16
CA SER A 102 16.62 -9.83 -28.67
C SER A 102 16.28 -11.31 -28.73
N ILE A 103 15.04 -11.65 -28.38
CA ILE A 103 14.54 -13.01 -28.54
C ILE A 103 14.49 -13.35 -30.03
N SER A 104 14.96 -14.54 -30.41
CA SER A 104 14.90 -15.01 -31.80
C SER A 104 13.63 -15.81 -32.06
N ASN A 105 13.15 -15.77 -33.31
CA ASN A 105 12.00 -16.59 -33.72
C ASN A 105 12.29 -18.10 -33.59
N SER A 106 13.54 -18.52 -33.85
CA SER A 106 13.97 -19.91 -33.65
C SER A 106 13.91 -20.34 -32.18
N PHE A 107 14.22 -19.42 -31.25
CA PHE A 107 14.06 -19.65 -29.81
C PHE A 107 12.61 -19.92 -29.44
N ILE A 108 11.71 -19.05 -29.89
CA ILE A 108 10.27 -19.18 -29.65
C ILE A 108 9.74 -20.48 -30.25
N GLN A 109 10.19 -20.85 -31.46
CA GLN A 109 9.76 -22.08 -32.11
C GLN A 109 10.21 -23.33 -31.33
N SER A 110 11.43 -23.35 -30.79
CA SER A 110 11.86 -24.48 -29.95
C SER A 110 11.05 -24.60 -28.67
N ILE A 111 10.73 -23.48 -28.00
CA ILE A 111 9.86 -23.53 -26.82
C ILE A 111 8.47 -24.05 -27.20
N LYS A 112 7.90 -23.59 -28.32
CA LYS A 112 6.57 -24.05 -28.76
C LYS A 112 6.53 -25.52 -29.17
N ARG A 113 7.66 -26.07 -29.63
CA ARG A 113 7.80 -27.50 -29.96
C ARG A 113 8.02 -28.36 -28.71
N SER A 114 8.44 -27.77 -27.60
CA SER A 114 8.51 -28.47 -26.32
C SER A 114 7.16 -28.45 -25.60
N HIS A 115 7.06 -29.18 -24.49
CA HIS A 115 5.87 -29.21 -23.62
C HIS A 115 5.84 -28.06 -22.59
N ILE A 116 6.65 -27.02 -22.78
CA ILE A 116 6.77 -25.92 -21.82
C ILE A 116 5.64 -24.91 -22.06
N ASP A 117 4.85 -24.61 -21.01
CA ASP A 117 3.89 -23.49 -21.08
C ASP A 117 4.65 -22.18 -21.31
N TYR A 118 4.25 -21.43 -22.32
CA TYR A 118 4.96 -20.26 -22.82
C TYR A 118 4.05 -19.05 -22.97
N ARG A 119 4.50 -17.90 -22.48
CA ARG A 119 3.82 -16.61 -22.66
C ARG A 119 4.79 -15.50 -23.04
N TYR A 120 4.43 -14.74 -24.08
CA TYR A 120 5.12 -13.49 -24.41
C TYR A 120 4.43 -12.29 -23.73
N VAL A 121 5.21 -11.40 -23.12
CA VAL A 121 4.75 -10.18 -22.45
C VAL A 121 5.58 -8.97 -22.87
N LYS A 122 4.92 -7.82 -23.04
CA LYS A 122 5.59 -6.56 -23.44
C LYS A 122 6.52 -6.01 -22.35
N ASN A 123 6.20 -6.21 -21.07
CA ASN A 123 6.98 -5.72 -19.95
C ASN A 123 6.99 -6.79 -18.85
N ILE A 124 8.16 -7.39 -18.62
CA ILE A 124 8.31 -8.54 -17.73
C ILE A 124 8.23 -8.15 -16.25
N GLU A 125 8.75 -6.98 -15.86
CA GLU A 125 8.62 -6.47 -14.49
C GLU A 125 7.16 -6.21 -14.11
N LYS A 126 6.38 -5.68 -15.05
CA LYS A 126 4.94 -5.50 -14.89
C LYS A 126 4.21 -6.85 -14.80
N TYR A 127 4.73 -7.91 -15.41
CA TYR A 127 4.17 -9.25 -15.30
C TYR A 127 4.48 -9.88 -13.93
N ILE A 128 5.74 -9.85 -13.48
CA ILE A 128 6.15 -10.38 -12.18
C ILE A 128 5.35 -9.72 -11.07
N SER A 129 5.34 -8.39 -11.06
CA SER A 129 4.63 -7.60 -10.05
C SER A 129 3.14 -7.94 -9.97
N LYS A 130 2.48 -8.15 -11.10
CA LYS A 130 1.06 -8.58 -11.14
C LYS A 130 0.80 -10.00 -10.62
N ASN A 131 1.73 -10.93 -10.79
CA ASN A 131 1.52 -12.34 -10.43
C ASN A 131 2.08 -12.72 -9.05
N SER A 132 2.81 -11.80 -8.42
CA SER A 132 3.45 -12.01 -7.11
C SER A 132 2.53 -11.82 -5.89
N ASN A 133 1.26 -11.46 -6.10
CA ASN A 133 0.26 -11.17 -5.06
C ASN A 133 0.81 -10.29 -3.92
N HIS A 134 1.69 -9.34 -4.23
CA HIS A 134 2.23 -8.43 -3.25
C HIS A 134 1.14 -7.49 -2.72
N ALA A 135 1.15 -7.26 -1.41
CA ALA A 135 0.24 -6.34 -0.76
C ALA A 135 0.97 -5.40 0.20
N ILE A 136 0.32 -4.26 0.47
CA ILE A 136 0.66 -3.40 1.59
C ILE A 136 -0.54 -3.28 2.52
N ILE A 137 -0.27 -3.13 3.81
CA ILE A 137 -1.28 -2.83 4.82
C ILE A 137 -1.13 -1.37 5.21
N VAL A 138 -2.23 -0.62 5.16
CA VAL A 138 -2.22 0.84 5.31
C VAL A 138 -3.33 1.26 6.27
N ASP A 139 -3.01 2.07 7.28
CA ASP A 139 -4.06 2.77 8.04
C ASP A 139 -4.73 3.86 7.19
N LEU A 140 -5.93 4.31 7.58
CA LEU A 140 -6.61 5.41 6.92
C LEU A 140 -6.39 6.75 7.60
N ASP A 141 -6.67 6.88 8.89
CA ASP A 141 -6.79 8.17 9.54
C ASP A 141 -5.39 8.68 9.92
N GLU A 142 -5.07 9.92 9.55
CA GLU A 142 -3.74 10.54 9.73
C GLU A 142 -2.58 9.84 8.97
N THR A 143 -2.91 8.79 8.20
CA THR A 143 -2.01 8.12 7.27
C THR A 143 -2.37 8.41 5.81
N ILE A 144 -3.63 8.26 5.41
CA ILE A 144 -4.14 8.53 4.04
C ILE A 144 -5.12 9.68 4.03
N LEU A 145 -6.06 9.68 4.98
CA LEU A 145 -7.07 10.69 5.20
C LEU A 145 -6.61 11.62 6.33
N ASP A 146 -6.61 12.91 6.04
CA ASP A 146 -6.33 13.96 7.00
C ASP A 146 -7.65 14.39 7.65
N ASN A 147 -7.78 14.12 8.94
CA ASN A 147 -8.93 14.46 9.77
C ASN A 147 -8.60 15.58 10.77
N SER A 148 -7.51 16.31 10.58
CA SER A 148 -7.13 17.42 11.48
C SER A 148 -8.23 18.48 11.63
N GLU A 149 -9.11 18.66 10.64
CA GLU A 149 -10.28 19.55 10.73
C GLU A 149 -11.26 19.12 11.84
N TYR A 150 -11.38 17.82 12.12
CA TYR A 150 -12.16 17.35 13.25
C TYR A 150 -11.57 17.81 14.59
N GLN A 151 -10.23 17.90 14.71
CA GLN A 151 -9.59 18.45 15.91
C GLN A 151 -9.83 19.95 16.03
N VAL A 152 -9.84 20.69 14.91
CA VAL A 152 -10.21 22.11 14.87
C VAL A 152 -11.65 22.32 15.38
N ILE A 153 -12.59 21.50 14.93
CA ILE A 153 -13.99 21.54 15.39
C ILE A 153 -14.09 21.25 16.89
N LEU A 154 -13.44 20.19 17.37
CA LEU A 154 -13.42 19.86 18.79
C LEU A 154 -12.86 20.99 19.66
N ASN A 155 -11.75 21.60 19.24
CA ASN A 155 -11.12 22.72 19.94
C ASN A 155 -12.06 23.93 20.02
N LYS A 156 -12.65 24.33 18.88
CA LYS A 156 -13.60 25.45 18.82
C LYS A 156 -14.83 25.24 19.69
N GLU A 157 -15.31 23.99 19.79
CA GLU A 157 -16.47 23.63 20.59
C GLU A 157 -16.13 23.31 22.06
N GLY A 158 -14.85 23.33 22.45
CA GLY A 158 -14.41 22.91 23.79
C GLY A 158 -14.72 21.45 24.12
N LYS A 159 -14.83 20.58 23.12
CA LYS A 159 -15.22 19.18 23.26
C LYS A 159 -14.02 18.24 23.18
N LYS A 160 -14.20 17.06 23.78
CA LYS A 160 -13.27 15.93 23.62
C LYS A 160 -13.82 14.92 22.63
N PHE A 161 -12.92 14.07 22.13
CA PHE A 161 -13.29 12.95 21.27
C PHE A 161 -14.45 12.14 21.87
N ASN A 162 -15.45 11.86 21.05
CA ASN A 162 -16.45 10.84 21.34
C ASN A 162 -16.86 10.14 20.04
N GLN A 163 -17.16 8.84 20.13
CA GLN A 163 -17.40 7.99 18.96
C GLN A 163 -18.58 8.43 18.10
N LYS A 164 -19.62 9.03 18.71
CA LYS A 164 -20.80 9.54 18.00
C LYS A 164 -20.45 10.73 17.13
N SER A 165 -19.78 11.74 17.68
CA SER A 165 -19.32 12.92 16.94
C SER A 165 -18.30 12.56 15.86
N TRP A 166 -17.40 11.59 16.13
CA TRP A 166 -16.49 11.07 15.12
C TRP A 166 -17.23 10.41 13.96
N SER A 167 -18.26 9.60 14.25
CA SER A 167 -19.06 8.98 13.19
C SER A 167 -19.85 10.03 12.38
N ASN A 168 -20.30 11.12 13.02
CA ASN A 168 -20.89 12.25 12.32
C ASN A 168 -19.88 12.97 11.42
N TRP A 169 -18.64 13.17 11.89
CA TRP A 169 -17.55 13.69 11.06
C TRP A 169 -17.30 12.83 9.83
N VAL A 170 -17.15 11.51 10.00
CA VAL A 170 -16.93 10.59 8.88
C VAL A 170 -18.07 10.63 7.87
N LYS A 171 -19.32 10.80 8.33
CA LYS A 171 -20.51 10.96 7.48
C LYS A 171 -20.56 12.27 6.69
N LYS A 172 -19.77 13.28 7.06
CA LYS A 172 -19.61 14.49 6.24
C LYS A 172 -18.80 14.23 4.98
N GLU A 173 -17.95 13.19 4.99
CA GLU A 173 -17.12 12.81 3.83
C GLU A 173 -16.15 13.93 3.38
N GLU A 174 -15.76 14.78 4.32
CA GLU A 174 -14.97 16.01 4.13
C GLU A 174 -13.48 15.86 4.48
N ALA A 175 -13.04 14.67 4.92
CA ALA A 175 -11.63 14.46 5.23
C ALA A 175 -10.77 14.70 3.99
N LYS A 176 -9.62 15.36 4.17
CA LYS A 176 -8.69 15.67 3.08
C LYS A 176 -7.69 14.53 2.91
N LEU A 177 -6.74 14.68 2.00
CA LEU A 177 -5.65 13.72 1.85
C LEU A 177 -4.43 14.16 2.64
N VAL A 178 -3.81 13.22 3.34
CA VAL A 178 -2.46 13.38 3.85
C VAL A 178 -1.52 13.71 2.67
N PRO A 179 -0.64 14.72 2.80
CA PRO A 179 0.23 15.17 1.71
C PRO A 179 1.03 14.03 1.08
N GLY A 180 0.84 13.81 -0.23
CA GLY A 180 1.51 12.75 -0.99
C GLY A 180 0.71 11.45 -1.17
N ALA A 181 -0.37 11.23 -0.40
CA ALA A 181 -1.14 9.98 -0.41
C ALA A 181 -1.68 9.61 -1.80
N LYS A 182 -2.29 10.56 -2.53
CA LYS A 182 -2.81 10.32 -3.90
C LYS A 182 -1.75 9.78 -4.86
N LYS A 183 -0.56 10.38 -4.82
CA LYS A 183 0.58 9.98 -5.67
C LYS A 183 1.08 8.60 -5.28
N PHE A 184 1.17 8.33 -3.98
CA PHE A 184 1.58 7.03 -3.46
C PHE A 184 0.60 5.91 -3.86
N ILE A 185 -0.70 6.08 -3.60
CA ILE A 185 -1.74 5.11 -3.95
C ILE A 185 -1.72 4.79 -5.45
N LYS A 186 -1.65 5.83 -6.31
CA LYS A 186 -1.53 5.65 -7.76
C LYS A 186 -0.29 4.83 -8.14
N ARG A 187 0.86 5.10 -7.51
CA ARG A 187 2.12 4.39 -7.75
C ARG A 187 2.05 2.91 -7.32
N MET A 188 1.46 2.61 -6.16
CA MET A 188 1.28 1.23 -5.69
C MET A 188 0.41 0.41 -6.66
N ARG A 189 -0.73 0.97 -7.08
CA ARG A 189 -1.61 0.32 -8.07
C ARG A 189 -0.95 0.13 -9.42
N ASN A 190 -0.12 1.08 -9.87
CA ASN A 190 0.66 0.94 -11.10
C ASN A 190 1.69 -0.18 -11.04
N LEU A 191 2.22 -0.47 -9.85
CA LEU A 191 3.06 -1.63 -9.56
C LEU A 191 2.25 -2.92 -9.35
N GLY A 192 0.93 -2.92 -9.51
CA GLY A 192 0.10 -4.10 -9.29
C GLY A 192 0.02 -4.55 -7.83
N ILE A 193 0.44 -3.71 -6.88
CA ILE A 193 0.40 -4.02 -5.45
C ILE A 193 -1.02 -3.85 -4.93
N GLN A 194 -1.51 -4.87 -4.23
CA GLN A 194 -2.78 -4.83 -3.52
C GLN A 194 -2.68 -3.89 -2.32
N ILE A 195 -3.68 -3.02 -2.15
CA ILE A 195 -3.77 -2.14 -0.98
C ILE A 195 -4.85 -2.70 -0.06
N ILE A 196 -4.49 -2.96 1.19
CA ILE A 196 -5.37 -3.45 2.24
C ILE A 196 -5.43 -2.38 3.32
N PHE A 197 -6.58 -1.72 3.45
CA PHE A 197 -6.81 -0.73 4.49
C PHE A 197 -7.25 -1.41 5.78
N ILE A 198 -6.50 -1.21 6.87
CA ILE A 198 -6.90 -1.65 8.22
C ILE A 198 -7.05 -0.42 9.10
N SER A 199 -8.28 0.03 9.31
CA SER A 199 -8.58 1.27 10.04
C SER A 199 -9.54 1.04 11.21
N ASN A 200 -9.40 1.83 12.27
CA ASN A 200 -10.29 1.77 13.43
C ASN A 200 -11.60 2.56 13.24
N ARG A 201 -11.86 3.13 12.05
CA ARG A 201 -13.23 3.50 11.69
C ARG A 201 -14.15 2.30 11.87
N MET A 202 -15.35 2.56 12.39
CA MET A 202 -16.37 1.52 12.53
C MET A 202 -16.81 1.05 11.14
N ASP A 203 -17.08 -0.25 10.99
CA ASP A 203 -17.56 -0.83 9.73
C ASP A 203 -18.89 -0.22 9.27
N SER A 204 -19.73 0.22 10.21
CA SER A 204 -20.93 1.02 9.93
C SER A 204 -20.65 2.35 9.20
N ASN A 205 -19.39 2.81 9.19
CA ASN A 205 -18.93 4.00 8.47
C ASN A 205 -18.18 3.64 7.16
N LEU A 206 -18.25 2.40 6.67
CA LEU A 206 -17.58 1.97 5.44
C LEU A 206 -18.05 2.76 4.23
N LEU A 207 -19.38 2.91 4.05
CA LEU A 207 -19.93 3.61 2.89
C LEU A 207 -19.50 5.09 2.85
N PRO A 208 -19.65 5.90 3.92
CA PRO A 208 -19.11 7.26 3.93
C PRO A 208 -17.60 7.34 3.71
N THR A 209 -16.84 6.40 4.26
CA THR A 209 -15.39 6.33 4.03
C THR A 209 -15.07 6.11 2.55
N ILE A 210 -15.75 5.18 1.89
CA ILE A 210 -15.61 4.93 0.45
C ILE A 210 -15.99 6.16 -0.37
N ASN A 211 -17.08 6.85 -0.02
CA ASN A 211 -17.52 8.04 -0.73
C ASN A 211 -16.52 9.19 -0.58
N ASN A 212 -15.97 9.40 0.62
CA ASN A 212 -14.88 10.34 0.83
C ASN A 212 -13.67 10.02 -0.07
N LEU A 213 -13.27 8.74 -0.17
CA LEU A 213 -12.19 8.30 -1.06
C LEU A 213 -12.51 8.49 -2.55
N LYS A 214 -13.80 8.40 -2.95
CA LYS A 214 -14.25 8.73 -4.31
C LYS A 214 -14.13 10.22 -4.58
N ASN A 215 -14.60 11.06 -3.66
CA ASN A 215 -14.52 12.53 -3.76
C ASN A 215 -13.06 12.99 -3.90
N LEU A 216 -12.13 12.31 -3.22
CA LEU A 216 -10.69 12.56 -3.30
C LEU A 216 -10.02 11.94 -4.55
N ASN A 217 -10.78 11.25 -5.41
CA ASN A 217 -10.31 10.56 -6.60
C ASN A 217 -9.20 9.53 -6.34
N ILE A 218 -9.31 8.80 -5.22
CA ILE A 218 -8.39 7.72 -4.88
C ILE A 218 -9.08 6.38 -4.65
N PHE A 219 -10.42 6.29 -4.70
CA PHE A 219 -11.14 5.02 -4.57
C PHE A 219 -10.78 4.00 -5.66
N SER A 220 -10.81 2.71 -5.30
CA SER A 220 -10.74 1.58 -6.22
C SER A 220 -11.58 0.42 -5.67
N LYS A 221 -12.42 -0.18 -6.52
CA LYS A 221 -13.19 -1.41 -6.17
C LYS A 221 -12.31 -2.62 -5.85
N LYS A 222 -11.02 -2.56 -6.20
CA LYS A 222 -10.05 -3.63 -5.91
C LYS A 222 -9.41 -3.50 -4.55
N ASP A 223 -9.50 -2.35 -3.89
CA ASP A 223 -8.93 -2.20 -2.55
C ASP A 223 -9.75 -3.02 -1.54
N ILE A 224 -9.08 -3.46 -0.48
CA ILE A 224 -9.70 -4.24 0.59
C ILE A 224 -9.82 -3.36 1.82
N TYR A 225 -11.00 -3.33 2.44
CA TYR A 225 -11.26 -2.52 3.63
C TYR A 225 -11.59 -3.43 4.80
N LEU A 226 -10.71 -3.47 5.80
CA LEU A 226 -10.91 -4.16 7.07
C LEU A 226 -11.14 -3.11 8.17
N LEU A 227 -12.36 -2.57 8.19
CA LEU A 227 -12.82 -1.64 9.23
C LEU A 227 -13.18 -2.40 10.51
N ARG A 228 -13.28 -1.66 11.61
CA ARG A 228 -13.51 -2.22 12.94
C ARG A 228 -14.99 -2.55 13.14
N LEU A 229 -15.30 -3.81 13.43
CA LEU A 229 -16.67 -4.23 13.75
C LEU A 229 -17.10 -3.74 15.15
N ASP A 230 -16.24 -3.93 16.15
CA ASP A 230 -16.52 -3.60 17.54
C ASP A 230 -15.25 -3.35 18.36
N LYS A 231 -15.37 -3.23 19.69
CA LYS A 231 -14.21 -2.97 20.55
C LYS A 231 -13.15 -4.09 20.50
N ALA A 232 -13.58 -5.35 20.35
CA ALA A 232 -12.75 -6.54 20.35
C ALA A 232 -12.06 -6.80 19.00
N ASP A 233 -12.60 -6.29 17.88
CA ASP A 233 -12.03 -6.36 16.53
C ASP A 233 -10.78 -5.46 16.36
N ARG A 234 -9.72 -5.78 17.11
CA ARG A 234 -8.44 -5.06 17.09
C ARG A 234 -7.72 -5.25 15.76
N LYS A 235 -6.80 -4.34 15.42
CA LYS A 235 -5.98 -4.47 14.20
C LYS A 235 -5.18 -5.77 14.15
N THR A 236 -4.78 -6.34 15.30
CA THR A 236 -4.12 -7.64 15.38
C THR A 236 -4.98 -8.78 14.85
N VAL A 237 -6.30 -8.77 15.13
CA VAL A 237 -7.25 -9.77 14.61
C VAL A 237 -7.36 -9.66 13.10
N ARG A 238 -7.58 -8.44 12.59
CA ARG A 238 -7.65 -8.14 11.16
C ARG A 238 -6.36 -8.45 10.40
N ARG A 239 -5.20 -8.16 10.98
CA ARG A 239 -3.91 -8.54 10.40
C ARG A 239 -3.76 -10.06 10.33
N LYS A 240 -4.17 -10.80 11.36
CA LYS A 240 -4.18 -12.26 11.35
C LYS A 240 -5.06 -12.80 10.22
N GLU A 241 -6.24 -12.24 10.00
CA GLU A 241 -7.11 -12.61 8.86
C GLU A 241 -6.36 -12.49 7.52
N VAL A 242 -5.62 -11.39 7.29
CA VAL A 242 -4.80 -11.22 6.08
C VAL A 242 -3.73 -12.30 5.94
N PHE A 243 -2.93 -12.54 6.98
CA PHE A 243 -1.79 -13.47 6.90
C PHE A 243 -2.20 -14.95 6.85
N THR A 244 -3.33 -15.29 7.46
CA THR A 244 -3.85 -16.67 7.52
C THR A 244 -4.91 -16.96 6.46
N GLN A 245 -5.27 -15.98 5.63
CA GLN A 245 -6.34 -16.09 4.64
C GLN A 245 -7.67 -16.57 5.28
N SER A 246 -8.02 -15.98 6.42
CA SER A 246 -9.18 -16.38 7.22
C SER A 246 -10.15 -15.21 7.43
N GLY A 247 -11.30 -15.46 8.05
CA GLY A 247 -12.30 -14.42 8.31
C GLY A 247 -12.72 -13.69 7.04
N ARG A 248 -12.64 -12.35 7.05
CA ARG A 248 -12.97 -11.49 5.89
C ARG A 248 -12.07 -11.73 4.67
N MET A 249 -10.94 -12.40 4.87
CA MET A 249 -9.93 -12.65 3.84
C MET A 249 -10.05 -14.03 3.17
N LYS A 250 -11.02 -14.87 3.58
CA LYS A 250 -11.19 -16.25 3.07
C LYS A 250 -11.30 -16.36 1.54
N ASN A 251 -11.97 -15.38 0.90
CA ASN A 251 -12.23 -15.36 -0.54
C ASN A 251 -11.18 -14.58 -1.34
N TYR A 252 -10.13 -14.08 -0.69
CA TYR A 252 -9.01 -13.40 -1.34
C TYR A 252 -7.84 -14.38 -1.51
N PRO A 253 -6.94 -14.16 -2.49
CA PRO A 253 -5.71 -14.94 -2.57
C PRO A 253 -4.84 -14.68 -1.34
N ARG A 254 -3.91 -15.62 -1.07
CA ARG A 254 -2.85 -15.38 -0.09
C ARG A 254 -1.96 -14.24 -0.59
N PHE A 255 -1.81 -13.20 0.23
CA PHE A 255 -0.98 -12.05 -0.08
C PHE A 255 0.42 -12.18 0.51
N ASN A 256 1.42 -11.73 -0.25
CA ASN A 256 2.76 -11.46 0.27
C ASN A 256 2.82 -10.00 0.74
N VAL A 257 2.63 -9.75 2.03
CA VAL A 257 2.65 -8.38 2.58
C VAL A 257 4.09 -7.89 2.67
N VAL A 258 4.41 -6.79 1.99
CA VAL A 258 5.79 -6.27 1.90
C VAL A 258 6.04 -5.01 2.72
N ALA A 259 4.99 -4.29 3.12
CA ALA A 259 5.12 -3.09 3.94
C ALA A 259 3.84 -2.75 4.72
N PHE A 260 4.04 -1.99 5.80
CA PHE A 260 2.99 -1.39 6.62
C PHE A 260 3.17 0.12 6.67
N LEU A 261 2.06 0.85 6.61
CA LEU A 261 2.00 2.29 6.71
C LEU A 261 0.97 2.66 7.78
N GLY A 262 1.33 3.53 8.71
CA GLY A 262 0.46 3.94 9.81
C GLY A 262 1.04 5.12 10.57
N ASP A 263 0.23 5.76 11.40
CA ASP A 263 0.63 6.88 12.27
C ASP A 263 0.85 6.43 13.72
N ALA A 264 0.37 5.24 14.09
CA ALA A 264 0.44 4.72 15.45
C ALA A 264 1.17 3.36 15.55
N TYR A 265 1.77 3.10 16.72
CA TYR A 265 2.46 1.81 16.98
C TYR A 265 1.55 0.59 16.77
N GLY A 266 0.26 0.72 17.07
CA GLY A 266 -0.73 -0.35 16.91
C GLY A 266 -1.00 -0.78 15.46
N ASP A 267 -0.53 -0.01 14.48
CA ASP A 267 -0.69 -0.28 13.05
C ASP A 267 0.30 -1.33 12.56
N PHE A 268 1.41 -1.48 13.28
CA PHE A 268 2.48 -2.40 12.95
C PHE A 268 2.32 -3.74 13.71
N PRO A 269 2.80 -4.86 13.15
CA PRO A 269 2.89 -6.11 13.88
C PRO A 269 3.87 -6.00 15.05
N LYS A 270 3.58 -6.75 16.11
CA LYS A 270 4.46 -6.80 17.29
C LYS A 270 5.59 -7.78 17.02
N ASN A 271 6.74 -7.63 17.69
CA ASN A 271 7.93 -8.46 17.46
C ASN A 271 7.67 -9.98 17.60
N ASN A 272 6.66 -10.38 18.38
CA ASN A 272 6.29 -11.79 18.58
C ASN A 272 5.23 -12.30 17.59
N ASP A 273 4.75 -11.47 16.65
CA ASP A 273 3.92 -11.94 15.55
C ASP A 273 4.85 -12.70 14.57
N ASN A 274 4.56 -13.98 14.28
CA ASN A 274 5.32 -14.83 13.32
C ASN A 274 5.45 -14.24 11.88
N TYR A 275 4.93 -13.04 11.66
CA TYR A 275 4.85 -12.34 10.39
C TYR A 275 5.78 -11.11 10.32
N SER A 276 6.57 -10.82 11.37
CA SER A 276 7.29 -9.55 11.56
C SER A 276 8.68 -9.46 10.91
N TRP A 277 9.34 -10.58 10.62
CA TRP A 277 10.80 -10.65 10.52
C TRP A 277 11.47 -9.97 9.32
N ASN A 278 10.74 -9.47 8.33
CA ASN A 278 11.31 -8.75 7.16
C ASN A 278 10.40 -7.64 6.62
N LEU A 279 9.52 -7.10 7.46
CA LEU A 279 8.54 -6.10 7.03
C LEU A 279 9.07 -4.68 7.15
N HIS A 280 8.73 -3.84 6.18
CA HIS A 280 9.07 -2.42 6.22
C HIS A 280 7.95 -1.59 6.81
N TYR A 281 8.27 -0.88 7.88
CA TYR A 281 7.34 -0.01 8.58
C TYR A 281 7.60 1.45 8.21
N HIS A 282 6.52 2.17 7.91
CA HIS A 282 6.57 3.58 7.55
C HIS A 282 5.60 4.34 8.44
N ILE A 283 6.18 5.10 9.39
CA ILE A 283 5.44 5.85 10.38
C ILE A 283 5.17 7.28 9.90
N PHE A 284 3.93 7.74 10.10
CA PHE A 284 3.50 9.11 9.85
C PHE A 284 3.46 9.90 11.16
N PRO A 285 3.80 11.20 11.14
CA PRO A 285 3.69 12.01 12.34
C PRO A 285 2.22 12.29 12.64
N ASN A 286 1.77 11.94 13.84
CA ASN A 286 0.48 12.37 14.38
C ASN A 286 0.67 12.87 15.82
N PRO A 287 0.92 14.17 16.02
CA PRO A 287 1.05 14.74 17.35
C PRO A 287 -0.30 15.05 18.00
N MET A 288 -1.40 15.06 17.24
CA MET A 288 -2.71 15.55 17.70
C MET A 288 -3.41 14.55 18.63
N TYR A 289 -3.25 13.25 18.37
CA TYR A 289 -3.86 12.19 19.16
C TYR A 289 -3.19 10.85 18.90
N GLY A 290 -3.39 9.87 19.78
CA GLY A 290 -2.91 8.51 19.55
C GLY A 290 -2.74 7.73 20.84
N LYS A 291 -2.34 6.47 20.68
CA LYS A 291 -1.79 5.64 21.77
C LYS A 291 -0.28 5.56 21.54
N TRP A 292 0.40 6.66 21.82
CA TRP A 292 1.86 6.73 21.85
C TRP A 292 2.42 6.04 23.10
#